data_AF-U1QNY3-F1
#
_entry.id   AF-U1QNY3-F1
#
_cell.length_a   1.000
_cell.length_b   1.000
_cell.length_c   1.000
_cell.angle_alpha   90.00
_cell.angle_beta   90.00
_cell.angle_gamma   90.00
#
_symmetry.space_group_name_H-M   'P 1'
#
loop_
_entity.id
_entity.type
_entity.pdbx_description
1 polymer ?
#
loop_
_entity_poly.entity_id
_entity_poly.type
_entity_poly.pdbx_seq_one_letter_code
_entity_poly.pdbx_strand_id
1 'polypeptide(L)'
;MTALLALDFERDDYDTPRIAGVVGATGTGTSTGDDGKRAFVGVVRRDALLVEAVTEPTLVATYEADSPEPFDLAADDAENAARELYDHEFEHVVCAAGVSVAEDGFDTAIVN
;
A
#
# COMPACT_ATOMS: atom_id res chain seq x y z
N MET A 1 -3.01 14.12 -5.44
CA MET A 1 -2.47 12.85 -5.97
C MET A 1 -1.70 13.17 -7.25
N THR A 2 -0.49 13.70 -7.07
CA THR A 2 0.31 14.27 -8.17
C THR A 2 1.56 13.43 -8.44
N ALA A 3 2.01 12.63 -7.46
CA ALA A 3 3.26 11.89 -7.54
C ALA A 3 3.21 10.75 -8.58
N LEU A 4 2.23 9.83 -8.52
CA LEU A 4 2.14 8.73 -9.48
C LEU A 4 1.99 9.24 -10.93
N LEU A 5 1.16 10.26 -11.15
CA LEU A 5 1.02 10.90 -12.47
C LEU A 5 2.33 11.54 -12.95
N ALA A 6 3.08 12.20 -12.06
CA ALA A 6 4.31 12.89 -12.43
C ALA A 6 5.48 11.93 -12.66
N LEU A 7 5.55 10.85 -11.90
CA LEU A 7 6.59 9.84 -12.01
C LEU A 7 6.32 8.89 -13.19
N ASP A 8 5.05 8.56 -13.45
CA ASP A 8 4.60 7.57 -14.44
C ASP A 8 4.91 6.12 -14.02
N PHE A 9 4.93 5.14 -14.94
CA PHE A 9 5.50 3.80 -14.73
C PHE A 9 7.05 3.80 -14.82
N GLU A 10 7.71 2.71 -14.42
CA GLU A 10 9.16 2.56 -14.55
C GLU A 10 9.59 2.22 -15.97
N ARG A 11 10.63 2.88 -16.50
CA ARG A 11 11.13 2.59 -17.86
C ARG A 11 12.21 1.50 -17.86
N ASP A 12 11.87 0.36 -17.29
CA ASP A 12 12.66 -0.88 -17.37
C ASP A 12 12.14 -1.78 -18.51
N ASP A 13 12.68 -3.00 -18.62
CA ASP A 13 12.30 -3.94 -19.68
C ASP A 13 10.86 -4.47 -19.56
N TYR A 14 10.19 -4.26 -18.42
CA TYR A 14 8.85 -4.78 -18.13
C TYR A 14 7.79 -3.68 -17.99
N ASP A 15 8.19 -2.41 -18.09
CA ASP A 15 7.35 -1.25 -17.81
C ASP A 15 6.71 -1.32 -16.41
N THR A 16 7.51 -1.72 -15.42
CA THR A 16 7.04 -2.04 -14.07
C THR A 16 6.13 -0.91 -13.53
N PRO A 17 4.87 -1.21 -13.15
CA PRO A 17 3.98 -0.23 -12.57
C PRO A 17 4.55 0.39 -11.29
N ARG A 18 4.22 1.65 -11.01
CA ARG A 18 4.47 2.22 -9.68
C ARG A 18 3.20 2.15 -8.85
N ILE A 19 3.31 1.51 -7.69
CA ILE A 19 2.22 1.36 -6.71
C ILE A 19 2.48 2.25 -5.50
N ALA A 20 1.40 2.69 -4.84
CA ALA A 20 1.48 3.41 -3.57
C ALA A 20 0.21 3.20 -2.73
N GLY A 21 0.39 3.03 -1.43
CA GLY A 21 -0.68 3.08 -0.43
C GLY A 21 -0.43 4.20 0.57
N VAL A 22 -1.48 4.89 0.99
CA VAL A 22 -1.42 5.87 2.09
C VAL A 22 -2.57 5.65 3.04
N VAL A 23 -2.28 5.68 4.33
CA VAL A 23 -3.28 5.69 5.40
C VAL A 23 -3.25 7.05 6.08
N GLY A 24 -4.40 7.73 6.13
CA GLY A 24 -4.53 9.02 6.78
C GLY A 24 -4.44 8.86 8.30
N ALA A 25 -3.50 9.58 8.92
CA ALA A 25 -3.41 9.77 10.36
C ALA A 25 -3.91 11.16 10.76
N THR A 26 -4.40 11.29 12.00
CA THR A 26 -4.91 12.55 12.56
C THR A 26 -3.88 13.67 12.37
N GLY A 27 -4.31 14.82 11.81
CA GLY A 27 -3.44 15.99 11.64
C GLY A 27 -2.53 16.00 10.39
N THR A 28 -2.52 14.95 9.56
CA THR A 28 -1.64 14.87 8.37
C THR A 28 -2.15 15.63 7.12
N GLY A 29 -3.16 16.50 7.25
CA GLY A 29 -3.73 17.25 6.12
C GLY A 29 -4.46 16.41 5.07
N THR A 30 -4.45 15.07 5.22
CA THR A 30 -5.32 14.12 4.50
C THR A 30 -6.70 13.99 5.17
N SER A 31 -6.88 14.57 6.36
CA SER A 31 -8.19 14.77 6.98
C SER A 31 -8.83 16.04 6.42
N THR A 32 -9.72 15.88 5.43
CA THR A 32 -10.78 16.86 5.18
C THR A 32 -11.92 16.50 6.12
N GLY A 33 -12.42 17.48 6.88
CA GLY A 33 -13.30 17.29 8.02
C GLY A 33 -14.46 16.30 7.85
N ASP A 34 -14.93 15.81 9.00
CA ASP A 34 -15.81 14.67 9.30
C ASP A 34 -15.11 13.30 9.40
N ASP A 35 -14.76 12.95 10.65
CA ASP A 35 -14.94 11.64 11.32
C ASP A 35 -14.39 10.33 10.72
N GLY A 36 -13.32 10.33 9.92
CA GLY A 36 -12.72 9.05 9.49
C GLY A 36 -11.25 9.07 9.06
N LYS A 37 -10.52 8.01 9.44
CA LYS A 37 -9.25 7.62 8.79
C LYS A 37 -9.59 7.30 7.32
N ARG A 38 -8.92 7.96 6.37
CA ARG A 38 -9.08 7.67 4.93
C ARG A 38 -7.83 6.98 4.42
N ALA A 39 -8.00 5.84 3.76
CA ALA A 39 -6.91 5.16 3.07
C ALA A 39 -7.11 5.26 1.57
N PHE A 40 -6.01 5.36 0.83
CA PHE A 40 -6.01 5.30 -0.63
C PHE A 40 -4.95 4.34 -1.10
N VAL A 41 -5.27 3.58 -2.14
CA VAL A 41 -4.34 2.75 -2.90
C VAL A 41 -4.32 3.26 -4.34
N GLY A 42 -3.16 3.26 -4.97
CA GLY A 42 -3.02 3.67 -6.36
C GLY A 42 -1.92 2.93 -7.09
N VAL A 43 -2.08 2.85 -8.40
CA VAL A 43 -1.15 2.25 -9.33
C VAL A 43 -1.11 3.08 -10.61
N VAL A 44 0.09 3.32 -11.14
CA VAL A 44 0.30 3.87 -12.48
C VAL A 44 1.01 2.82 -13.33
N ARG A 45 0.33 2.43 -14.39
CA ARG A 45 0.80 1.52 -15.44
C ARG A 45 1.05 2.33 -16.70
N ARG A 46 1.65 1.70 -17.70
CA ARG A 46 1.83 2.30 -19.03
C ARG A 46 0.52 2.79 -19.66
N ASP A 47 -0.59 2.13 -19.37
CA ASP A 47 -1.89 2.36 -20.01
C ASP A 47 -2.92 3.08 -19.13
N ALA A 48 -2.66 3.23 -17.82
CA ALA A 48 -3.65 3.70 -16.87
C ALA A 48 -3.05 4.29 -15.58
N LEU A 49 -3.80 5.19 -14.95
CA LEU A 49 -3.59 5.62 -13.56
C LEU A 49 -4.87 5.33 -12.77
N LEU A 50 -4.77 4.46 -11.77
CA LEU A 50 -5.85 4.14 -10.85
C LEU A 50 -5.54 4.69 -9.46
N VAL A 51 -6.57 5.22 -8.82
CA VAL A 51 -6.54 5.86 -7.52
C VAL A 51 -7.87 5.61 -6.85
N GLU A 52 -7.87 4.86 -5.75
CA GLU A 52 -9.09 4.40 -5.11
C GLU A 52 -9.04 4.66 -3.60
N ALA A 53 -10.15 5.15 -3.05
CA ALA A 53 -10.34 5.22 -1.60
C ALA A 53 -10.76 3.83 -1.11
N VAL A 54 -10.12 3.33 -0.06
CA VAL A 54 -10.36 1.98 0.46
C VAL A 54 -10.72 2.03 1.94
N THR A 55 -11.56 1.07 2.36
CA THR A 55 -12.02 0.92 3.75
C THR A 55 -11.73 -0.46 4.33
N GLU A 56 -11.27 -1.40 3.50
CA GLU A 56 -10.92 -2.77 3.85
C GLU A 56 -9.46 -3.03 3.42
N PRO A 57 -8.78 -4.04 4.00
CA PRO A 57 -7.43 -4.38 3.55
C PRO A 57 -7.44 -4.71 2.05
N THR A 58 -6.51 -4.09 1.33
CA THR A 58 -6.49 -4.06 -0.14
C THR A 58 -5.06 -4.27 -0.59
N LEU A 59 -4.86 -5.20 -1.52
CA LEU A 59 -3.58 -5.48 -2.16
C LEU A 59 -3.53 -4.80 -3.53
N VAL A 60 -2.34 -4.33 -3.90
CA VAL A 60 -1.95 -4.06 -5.28
C VAL A 60 -0.50 -4.46 -5.44
N ALA A 61 -0.17 -5.09 -6.56
CA ALA A 61 1.17 -5.56 -6.89
C ALA A 61 1.62 -4.99 -8.25
N THR A 62 2.91 -5.06 -8.52
CA THR A 62 3.46 -4.66 -9.83
C THR A 62 3.14 -5.67 -10.93
N TYR A 63 2.86 -6.92 -10.56
CA TYR A 63 2.59 -8.02 -11.48
C TYR A 63 1.35 -8.80 -11.02
N GLU A 64 0.61 -9.35 -11.98
CA GLU A 64 -0.65 -10.10 -11.80
C GLU A 64 -1.79 -9.30 -11.16
N ALA A 65 -1.68 -8.96 -9.86
CA ALA A 65 -2.66 -8.16 -9.12
C ALA A 65 -2.43 -6.65 -9.31
N ASP A 66 -2.44 -6.20 -10.57
CA ASP A 66 -2.04 -4.84 -10.98
C ASP A 66 -3.16 -3.79 -10.92
N SER A 67 -4.25 -4.13 -10.21
CA SER A 67 -5.38 -3.27 -9.86
C SER A 67 -5.72 -3.49 -8.38
N PRO A 68 -6.25 -2.49 -7.65
CA PRO A 68 -6.61 -2.66 -6.25
C PRO A 68 -7.66 -3.76 -6.06
N GLU A 69 -7.34 -4.76 -5.23
CA GLU A 69 -8.22 -5.90 -4.95
C GLU A 69 -8.33 -6.17 -3.44
N PRO A 70 -9.48 -6.63 -2.94
CA PRO A 70 -9.62 -7.05 -1.54
C PRO A 70 -8.57 -8.09 -1.17
N PHE A 71 -8.00 -7.97 0.03
CA PHE A 71 -7.00 -8.89 0.53
C PHE A 71 -7.30 -9.25 1.98
N ASP A 72 -7.13 -10.53 2.34
CA ASP A 72 -7.38 -10.99 3.69
C ASP A 72 -6.12 -10.77 4.54
N LEU A 73 -5.99 -9.55 5.09
CA LEU A 73 -4.93 -9.21 6.04
C LEU A 73 -5.52 -9.19 7.45
N ALA A 74 -5.09 -10.13 8.29
CA ALA A 74 -5.59 -10.27 9.66
C ALA A 74 -4.80 -9.43 10.68
N ALA A 75 -3.54 -9.12 10.39
CA ALA A 75 -2.65 -8.37 11.28
C ALA A 75 -3.19 -6.99 11.68
N ASP A 76 -3.06 -6.66 12.97
CA ASP A 76 -3.43 -5.39 13.58
C ASP A 76 -2.22 -4.55 14.06
N ASP A 77 -1.01 -5.08 13.92
CA ASP A 77 0.25 -4.41 14.23
C ASP A 77 1.30 -4.56 13.11
N ALA A 78 2.35 -3.73 13.18
CA ALA A 78 3.40 -3.69 12.19
C ALA A 78 4.18 -5.02 12.05
N GLU A 79 4.45 -5.72 13.16
CA GLU A 79 5.24 -6.96 13.13
C GLU A 79 4.46 -8.09 12.48
N ASN A 80 3.20 -8.25 12.86
CA ASN A 80 2.31 -9.26 12.31
C ASN A 80 2.02 -8.97 10.83
N ALA A 81 1.84 -7.71 10.43
CA ALA A 81 1.63 -7.37 9.02
C ALA A 81 2.84 -7.74 8.14
N ALA A 82 4.06 -7.45 8.62
CA ALA A 82 5.28 -7.84 7.91
C ALA A 82 5.42 -9.35 7.82
N ARG A 83 5.17 -10.08 8.92
CA ARG A 83 5.31 -11.54 8.97
C ARG A 83 4.25 -12.25 8.14
N GLU A 84 3.00 -11.81 8.22
CA GLU A 84 1.89 -12.38 7.43
C GLU A 84 2.14 -12.25 5.93
N LEU A 85 2.63 -11.11 5.45
CA LEU A 85 3.00 -10.94 4.04
C LEU A 85 4.26 -11.70 3.63
N TYR A 86 5.25 -11.84 4.53
CA TYR A 86 6.46 -12.62 4.27
C TYR A 86 6.16 -14.11 4.13
N ASP A 87 5.28 -14.64 4.99
CA ASP A 87 4.90 -16.06 5.02
C ASP A 87 3.75 -16.40 4.04
N HIS A 88 3.25 -15.41 3.29
CA HIS A 88 2.18 -15.61 2.30
C HIS A 88 2.65 -16.51 1.14
N GLU A 89 1.71 -17.08 0.39
CA GLU A 89 1.98 -18.02 -0.71
C GLU A 89 2.62 -17.38 -1.97
N PHE A 90 2.95 -16.09 -1.92
CA PHE A 90 3.58 -15.42 -3.06
C PHE A 90 5.00 -15.93 -3.28
N GLU A 91 5.34 -16.13 -4.56
CA GLU A 91 6.65 -16.66 -4.94
C GLU A 91 7.76 -15.61 -4.79
N HIS A 92 9.00 -16.09 -4.68
CA HIS A 92 10.21 -15.24 -4.66
C HIS A 92 10.30 -14.25 -3.49
N VAL A 93 9.85 -14.65 -2.30
CA VAL A 93 9.99 -13.86 -1.06
C VAL A 93 11.45 -13.46 -0.81
N VAL A 94 11.67 -12.18 -0.50
CA VAL A 94 12.98 -11.62 -0.13
C VAL A 94 12.92 -10.95 1.24
N CYS A 95 11.98 -10.03 1.44
CA CYS A 95 11.74 -9.36 2.70
C CYS A 95 10.34 -8.73 2.72
N ALA A 96 9.86 -8.38 3.91
CA ALA A 96 8.63 -7.64 4.13
C ALA A 96 8.84 -6.55 5.18
N ALA A 97 8.05 -5.49 5.10
CA ALA A 97 8.01 -4.42 6.09
C ALA A 97 6.55 -4.08 6.41
N GLY A 98 6.29 -3.77 7.68
CA GLY A 98 4.96 -3.42 8.18
C GLY A 98 5.00 -2.09 8.91
N VAL A 99 3.88 -1.36 8.86
CA VAL A 99 3.68 -0.08 9.55
C VAL A 99 2.28 -0.07 10.15
N SER A 100 2.16 0.30 11.41
CA SER A 100 0.88 0.51 12.09
C SER A 100 0.84 1.88 12.75
N VAL A 101 -0.35 2.47 12.86
CA VAL A 101 -0.55 3.75 13.57
C VAL A 101 -0.56 3.49 15.07
N ALA A 102 0.34 4.13 15.80
CA ALA A 102 0.42 4.09 17.26
C ALA A 102 -0.14 5.39 17.88
N GLU A 103 -0.24 5.45 19.21
CA GLU A 103 -0.71 6.66 19.91
C GLU A 103 0.17 7.88 19.60
N ASP A 104 1.49 7.70 19.59
CA ASP A 104 2.49 8.75 19.35
C ASP A 104 3.29 8.52 18.05
N GLY A 105 2.58 8.22 16.96
CA GLY A 105 3.17 8.13 15.62
C GLY A 105 2.93 6.79 14.95
N PHE A 106 4.02 6.09 14.62
CA PHE A 106 3.98 4.84 13.86
C PHE A 106 4.95 3.83 14.43
N ASP A 107 4.49 2.58 14.54
CA ASP A 107 5.37 1.44 14.74
C ASP A 107 5.78 0.86 13.39
N THR A 108 7.00 0.33 13.32
CA THR A 108 7.55 -0.26 12.10
C THR A 108 8.22 -1.59 12.42
N ALA A 109 8.09 -2.56 11.52
CA ALA A 109 8.79 -3.83 11.62
C ALA A 109 9.29 -4.29 10.25
N ILE A 110 10.30 -5.18 10.26
CA ILE A 110 10.86 -5.82 9.09
C ILE A 110 11.00 -7.33 9.33
N VAL A 111 10.85 -8.11 8.26
CA VAL A 111 11.15 -9.56 8.21
C VAL A 111 12.00 -9.80 6.96
N ASN A 112 13.11 -10.52 7.08
CA ASN A 112 14.04 -10.81 5.99
C ASN A 112 14.58 -12.25 6.05
#